data_AF-A0A401ULD7-F1
#
_entry.id   AF-A0A401ULD7-F1
#
_cell.length_a   1.000
_cell.length_b   1.000
_cell.length_c   1.000
_cell.angle_alpha   90.00
_cell.angle_beta   90.00
_cell.angle_gamma   90.00
#
_symmetry.space_group_name_H-M   'P 1'
#
loop_
_entity.id
_entity.type
_entity.pdbx_description
1 polymer ?
#
loop_
_entity_poly.entity_id
_entity_poly.type
_entity_poly.pdbx_seq_one_letter_code
_entity_poly.pdbx_strand_id
1 'polypeptide(L)'
;MKDLKNLNKKRIDIDELQQYLNISNYMELVNVVINLINEEVIIPIKSSKLNGKKPALYNRYTIVGEKEDNTKFVLELSYGINIKLDKTYYLKNIDKYKEDRKFILSLSKFLDERLNLLSTQVAANERSFQIWEREKFLNREGGKRILKNLNLPEEFLNIYDTTQPLSYYSYNKNSPQKILIIENKDTFYSMRKHLIKEGKGIFNEQIFTLIYGGGKNIYKTFRDFELCAEPYLLHRDNEILYLGDLDYEGIIIYEGLYEIFKGSFNIKPFVKGYEFMLDKFIEENISLPNTKEGQNRNISGVFLREFTQEYRDVIMNILSSNKYIPQEILNIGDF
;
A
#
# COMPACT_ATOMS: atom_id res chain seq x y z
N MET A 1 29.51 45.29 12.66
CA MET A 1 28.03 45.10 12.66
C MET A 1 27.74 43.61 12.61
N LYS A 2 26.68 43.12 13.27
CA LYS A 2 26.31 41.70 13.13
C LYS A 2 25.90 41.42 11.68
N ASP A 3 26.39 40.33 11.11
CA ASP A 3 26.12 39.97 9.72
C ASP A 3 24.70 39.41 9.57
N LEU A 4 23.87 40.09 8.78
CA LEU A 4 22.51 39.69 8.47
C LEU A 4 22.42 38.38 7.70
N LYS A 5 23.51 37.96 7.04
CA LYS A 5 23.61 36.69 6.33
C LYS A 5 23.63 35.48 7.26
N ASN A 6 23.97 35.67 8.54
CA ASN A 6 23.97 34.61 9.56
C ASN A 6 22.60 34.37 10.21
N LEU A 7 21.58 35.15 9.84
CA LEU A 7 20.20 34.88 10.24
C LEU A 7 19.62 33.77 9.38
N ASN A 8 19.25 32.65 10.00
CA ASN A 8 18.55 31.54 9.33
C ASN A 8 17.06 31.86 9.08
N LYS A 9 16.77 33.05 8.53
CA LYS A 9 15.43 33.56 8.23
C LYS A 9 15.43 34.16 6.83
N LYS A 10 14.39 33.84 6.03
CA LYS A 10 14.20 34.43 4.69
C LYS A 10 13.59 35.84 4.72
N ARG A 11 13.01 36.25 5.85
CA ARG A 11 12.35 37.54 6.05
C ARG A 11 12.61 38.07 7.45
N ILE A 12 12.68 39.39 7.58
CA ILE A 12 12.86 40.09 8.85
C ILE A 12 11.96 41.33 8.92
N ASP A 13 11.39 41.58 10.08
CA ASP A 13 10.63 42.80 10.37
C ASP A 13 11.57 43.95 10.74
N ILE A 14 11.17 45.21 10.51
CA ILE A 14 12.00 46.38 10.81
C ILE A 14 12.34 46.50 12.30
N ASP A 15 11.41 46.13 13.19
CA ASP A 15 11.65 46.16 14.64
C ASP A 15 12.61 45.04 15.06
N GLU A 16 12.47 43.87 14.44
CA GLU A 16 13.38 42.73 14.65
C GLU A 16 14.79 43.02 14.12
N LEU A 17 14.89 43.69 12.95
CA LEU A 17 16.15 44.14 12.37
C LEU A 17 16.85 45.15 13.29
N GLN A 18 16.08 46.10 13.84
CA GLN A 18 16.58 47.10 14.78
C GLN A 18 17.14 46.44 16.06
N GLN A 19 16.40 45.48 16.62
CA GLN A 19 16.84 44.72 17.81
C GLN A 19 18.08 43.87 17.51
N TYR A 20 18.10 43.19 16.37
CA TYR A 20 19.22 42.31 15.99
C TYR A 20 20.53 43.09 15.88
N LEU A 21 20.49 44.25 15.20
CA LEU A 21 21.64 45.13 15.00
C LEU A 21 21.98 45.99 16.23
N ASN A 22 21.15 45.93 17.28
CA ASN A 22 21.31 46.70 18.52
C ASN A 22 21.35 48.21 18.27
N ILE A 23 20.47 48.72 17.41
CA ILE A 23 20.41 50.13 17.02
C ILE A 23 19.35 50.85 17.85
N SER A 24 19.76 51.82 18.65
CA SER A 24 18.86 52.60 19.52
C SER A 24 18.29 53.83 18.82
N ASN A 25 19.00 54.37 17.81
CA ASN A 25 18.64 55.60 17.12
C ASN A 25 17.92 55.32 15.78
N TYR A 26 16.77 55.96 15.55
CA TYR A 26 16.00 55.77 14.34
C TYR A 26 16.71 56.24 13.05
N MET A 27 17.43 57.36 13.10
CA MET A 27 18.18 57.86 11.94
C MET A 27 19.35 56.95 11.58
N GLU A 28 19.98 56.33 12.59
CA GLU A 28 21.00 55.31 12.39
C GLU A 28 20.42 54.06 11.71
N LEU A 29 19.23 53.62 12.16
CA LEU A 29 18.51 52.51 11.53
C LEU A 29 18.18 52.81 10.05
N VAL A 30 17.73 54.04 9.75
CA VAL A 30 17.45 54.47 8.37
C VAL A 30 18.68 54.36 7.48
N ASN A 31 19.82 54.87 7.94
CA ASN A 31 21.07 54.81 7.18
C ASN A 31 21.54 53.37 6.94
N VAL A 32 21.46 52.52 7.97
CA VAL A 32 21.83 51.11 7.87
C VAL A 32 20.92 50.35 6.90
N VAL A 33 19.60 50.58 6.96
CA VAL A 33 18.64 49.94 6.05
C VAL A 33 18.87 50.36 4.60
N ILE A 34 19.13 51.65 4.35
CA ILE A 34 19.46 52.14 3.01
C ILE A 34 20.73 51.48 2.49
N ASN A 35 21.78 51.38 3.31
CA ASN A 35 23.02 50.71 2.92
C ASN A 35 22.81 49.24 2.61
N LEU A 36 22.04 48.50 3.42
CA LEU A 36 21.73 47.09 3.19
C LEU A 36 20.89 46.86 1.92
N ILE A 37 20.04 47.82 1.55
CA ILE A 37 19.31 47.79 0.28
C ILE A 37 20.27 48.04 -0.89
N ASN A 38 21.16 49.03 -0.76
CA ASN A 38 22.15 49.37 -1.79
C ASN A 38 23.15 48.24 -2.02
N GLU A 39 23.50 47.49 -0.98
CA GLU A 39 24.38 46.31 -1.04
C GLU A 39 23.64 45.02 -1.46
N GLU A 40 22.35 45.10 -1.81
CA GLU A 40 21.48 43.97 -2.16
C GLU A 40 21.38 42.86 -1.09
N VAL A 41 21.73 43.16 0.16
CA VAL A 41 21.64 42.21 1.29
C VAL A 41 20.18 42.02 1.71
N ILE A 42 19.35 43.04 1.54
CA ILE A 42 17.91 42.97 1.82
C ILE A 42 17.07 43.61 0.71
N ILE A 43 15.88 43.08 0.47
CA ILE A 43 14.91 43.60 -0.52
C ILE A 43 13.61 44.02 0.19
N PRO A 44 13.11 45.25 -0.01
CA PRO A 44 11.88 45.72 0.63
C PRO A 44 10.65 44.97 0.11
N ILE A 45 9.78 44.53 1.03
CA ILE A 45 8.50 43.93 0.69
C ILE A 45 7.46 45.05 0.56
N LYS A 46 7.18 45.49 -0.67
CA LYS A 46 6.30 46.63 -0.93
C LYS A 46 4.88 46.48 -0.35
N SER A 47 4.37 45.26 -0.27
CA SER A 47 3.05 44.96 0.32
C SER A 47 3.00 45.08 1.85
N SER A 48 4.15 45.20 2.53
CA SER A 48 4.22 45.31 4.00
C SER A 48 3.82 46.69 4.55
N LYS A 49 3.57 47.66 3.67
CA LYS A 49 3.31 49.08 4.00
C LYS A 49 4.51 49.72 4.72
N LEU A 50 4.47 51.04 4.85
CA LEU A 50 5.49 51.82 5.54
C LEU A 50 5.21 51.85 7.06
N ASN A 51 6.25 52.07 7.86
CA ASN A 51 6.21 52.08 9.33
C ASN A 51 5.63 53.37 9.95
N GLY A 52 5.17 54.32 9.14
CA GLY A 52 4.55 55.56 9.62
C GLY A 52 5.51 56.57 10.28
N LYS A 53 6.82 56.32 10.26
CA LYS A 53 7.86 57.21 10.79
C LYS A 53 8.49 58.06 9.66
N LYS A 54 9.30 59.07 10.01
CA LYS A 54 10.00 59.95 9.05
C LYS A 54 11.51 59.95 9.33
N PRO A 55 12.37 59.65 8.34
CA PRO A 55 12.08 59.11 6.99
C PRO A 55 11.38 57.74 7.03
N ALA A 56 10.51 57.44 6.06
CA ALA A 56 9.71 56.22 6.09
C ALA A 56 10.50 54.99 5.61
N LEU A 57 10.35 53.87 6.33
CA LEU A 57 10.89 52.54 5.95
C LEU A 57 9.75 51.54 5.78
N TYR A 58 9.93 50.50 4.96
CA TYR A 58 9.00 49.38 4.88
C TYR A 58 9.02 48.55 6.18
N ASN A 59 7.89 47.94 6.53
CA ASN A 59 7.80 47.13 7.76
C ASN A 59 8.54 45.80 7.63
N ARG A 60 8.70 45.24 6.42
CA ARG A 60 9.37 43.94 6.21
C ARG A 60 10.32 43.93 5.04
N TYR A 61 11.37 43.13 5.18
CA TYR A 61 12.40 42.91 4.17
C TYR A 61 12.64 41.40 3.96
N THR A 62 12.98 41.02 2.73
CA THR A 62 13.51 39.69 2.39
C THR A 62 15.03 39.74 2.56
N ILE A 63 15.60 38.79 3.29
CA ILE A 63 17.07 38.67 3.42
C ILE A 63 17.58 37.89 2.20
N VAL A 64 18.55 38.48 1.50
CA VAL A 64 19.26 37.83 0.39
C VAL A 64 20.44 37.09 0.99
N GLY A 65 20.27 35.77 1.21
CA GLY A 65 21.36 34.92 1.69
C GLY A 65 22.50 34.83 0.67
N GLU A 66 23.68 34.41 1.11
CA GLU A 66 24.75 34.05 0.17
C GLU A 66 24.22 32.97 -0.78
N LYS A 67 24.37 33.20 -2.09
CA LYS A 67 24.12 32.13 -3.06
C LYS A 67 25.14 31.05 -2.77
N GLU A 68 24.70 29.98 -2.11
CA GLU A 68 25.51 28.79 -1.94
C GLU A 68 26.07 28.39 -3.31
N ASP A 69 27.39 28.24 -3.39
CA ASP A 69 28.05 27.88 -4.64
C ASP A 69 27.64 26.44 -5.01
N ASN A 70 26.63 26.37 -5.86
CA ASN A 70 26.05 25.14 -6.37
C ASN A 70 26.64 24.75 -7.73
N THR A 71 27.71 25.41 -8.18
CA THR A 71 28.29 25.21 -9.52
C THR A 71 28.61 23.74 -9.78
N LYS A 72 29.18 23.05 -8.78
CA LYS A 72 29.45 21.60 -8.87
C LYS A 72 28.19 20.78 -9.18
N PHE A 73 27.07 21.05 -8.50
CA PHE A 73 25.83 20.31 -8.69
C PHE A 73 25.14 20.65 -10.01
N VAL A 74 25.24 21.92 -10.46
CA VAL A 74 24.73 22.33 -11.78
C VAL A 74 25.52 21.65 -12.89
N LEU A 75 26.85 21.58 -12.80
CA LEU A 75 27.67 20.86 -13.76
C LEU A 75 27.37 19.35 -13.75
N GLU A 76 27.22 18.75 -12.57
CA GLU A 76 26.88 17.33 -12.44
C GLU A 76 25.52 17.00 -13.05
N LEU A 77 24.49 17.80 -12.78
CA LEU A 77 23.21 17.67 -13.47
C LEU A 77 23.39 17.84 -14.97
N SER A 78 24.04 18.91 -15.42
CA SER A 78 24.16 19.22 -16.85
C SER A 78 24.88 18.11 -17.64
N TYR A 79 25.98 17.57 -17.09
CA TYR A 79 26.92 16.73 -17.84
C TYR A 79 27.13 15.32 -17.28
N GLY A 80 26.85 15.09 -15.99
CA GLY A 80 27.15 13.83 -15.29
C GLY A 80 25.96 12.89 -15.12
N ILE A 81 24.79 13.24 -15.64
CA ILE A 81 23.56 12.43 -15.58
C ILE A 81 23.17 11.97 -16.99
N ASN A 82 22.72 10.72 -17.11
CA ASN A 82 22.27 10.08 -18.35
C ASN A 82 21.27 10.97 -19.10
N ILE A 83 21.42 11.01 -20.43
CA ILE A 83 20.66 11.92 -21.31
C ILE A 83 19.16 11.61 -21.35
N LYS A 84 18.72 10.41 -20.98
CA LYS A 84 17.31 10.02 -20.94
C LYS A 84 16.55 10.61 -19.75
N LEU A 85 17.26 11.16 -18.75
CA LEU A 85 16.65 11.73 -17.54
C LEU A 85 16.46 13.23 -17.72
N ASP A 86 15.23 13.73 -17.51
CA ASP A 86 14.94 15.17 -17.53
C ASP A 86 15.38 15.81 -16.21
N LYS A 87 16.28 16.79 -16.32
CA LYS A 87 16.96 17.39 -15.17
C LYS A 87 16.37 18.75 -14.81
N THR A 88 15.38 19.21 -15.58
CA THR A 88 14.76 20.55 -15.49
C THR A 88 14.23 20.82 -14.08
N TYR A 89 13.58 19.84 -13.46
CA TYR A 89 13.10 19.96 -12.08
C TYR A 89 14.25 20.20 -11.10
N TYR A 90 15.29 19.38 -11.16
CA TYR A 90 16.41 19.44 -10.21
C TYR A 90 17.31 20.65 -10.42
N LEU A 91 17.49 21.12 -11.67
CA LEU A 91 18.19 22.38 -11.96
C LEU A 91 17.49 23.60 -11.33
N LYS A 92 16.15 23.56 -11.22
CA LYS A 92 15.36 24.60 -10.53
C LYS A 92 15.33 24.41 -9.01
N ASN A 93 15.70 23.24 -8.51
CA ASN A 93 15.56 22.83 -7.10
C ASN A 93 16.82 22.11 -6.61
N ILE A 94 17.95 22.81 -6.56
CA ILE A 94 19.25 22.21 -6.26
C ILE A 94 19.31 21.57 -4.87
N ASP A 95 18.66 22.14 -3.85
CA ASP A 95 18.65 21.52 -2.52
C ASP A 95 17.97 20.15 -2.54
N LYS A 96 16.91 20.02 -3.34
CA LYS A 96 16.26 18.73 -3.55
C LYS A 96 17.17 17.76 -4.32
N TYR A 97 17.99 18.27 -5.23
CA TYR A 97 19.01 17.45 -5.88
C TYR A 97 20.00 16.90 -4.86
N LYS A 98 20.51 17.73 -3.92
CA LYS A 98 21.45 17.29 -2.89
C LYS A 98 20.88 16.14 -2.05
N GLU A 99 19.62 16.24 -1.65
CA GLU A 99 18.91 15.18 -0.91
C GLU A 99 18.78 13.88 -1.71
N ASP A 100 18.43 13.99 -2.99
CA ASP A 100 18.16 12.84 -3.86
C ASP A 100 19.41 12.32 -4.61
N ARG A 101 20.54 13.03 -4.51
CA ARG A 101 21.71 12.91 -5.38
C ARG A 101 22.16 11.46 -5.55
N LYS A 102 22.30 10.73 -4.44
CA LYS A 102 22.72 9.33 -4.44
C LYS A 102 21.82 8.47 -5.33
N PHE A 103 20.51 8.64 -5.21
CA PHE A 103 19.53 7.83 -5.94
C PHE A 103 19.44 8.20 -7.42
N ILE A 104 19.61 9.47 -7.76
CA ILE A 104 19.65 9.96 -9.14
C ILE A 104 20.91 9.43 -9.84
N LEU A 105 22.06 9.47 -9.16
CA LEU A 105 23.31 8.91 -9.68
C LEU A 105 23.23 7.40 -9.88
N SER A 106 22.64 6.66 -8.93
CA SER A 106 22.39 5.22 -9.07
C SER A 106 21.51 4.91 -10.30
N LEU A 107 20.44 5.68 -10.51
CA LEU A 107 19.57 5.53 -11.68
C LEU A 107 20.31 5.86 -12.98
N SER A 108 21.06 6.97 -13.02
CA SER A 108 21.88 7.33 -14.17
C SER A 108 22.85 6.21 -14.53
N LYS A 109 23.64 5.75 -13.56
CA LYS A 109 24.61 4.68 -13.73
C LYS A 109 23.96 3.40 -14.26
N PHE A 110 22.78 3.04 -13.76
CA PHE A 110 22.04 1.90 -14.29
C PHE A 110 21.67 2.09 -15.77
N LEU A 111 21.21 3.27 -16.17
CA LEU A 111 20.86 3.56 -17.57
C LEU A 111 22.09 3.66 -18.48
N ASP A 112 23.25 4.04 -17.94
CA ASP A 112 24.51 4.10 -18.69
C ASP A 112 25.13 2.70 -18.88
N GLU A 113 25.16 1.88 -17.82
CA GLU A 113 25.95 0.64 -17.80
C GLU A 113 25.10 -0.63 -18.00
N ARG A 114 23.81 -0.59 -17.66
CA ARG A 114 22.95 -1.78 -17.52
C ARG A 114 21.59 -1.62 -18.21
N LEU A 115 21.50 -0.74 -19.21
CA LEU A 115 20.28 -0.50 -19.97
C LEU A 115 19.72 -1.78 -20.61
N ASN A 116 20.60 -2.70 -21.00
CA ASN A 116 20.22 -4.00 -21.58
C ASN A 116 19.34 -4.83 -20.63
N LEU A 117 19.43 -4.64 -19.31
CA LEU A 117 18.56 -5.35 -18.36
C LEU A 117 17.08 -4.94 -18.46
N LEU A 118 16.76 -3.85 -19.16
CA LEU A 118 15.39 -3.44 -19.44
C LEU A 118 14.73 -4.28 -20.53
N SER A 119 15.46 -5.17 -21.24
CA SER A 119 14.87 -6.09 -22.21
C SER A 119 13.99 -7.17 -21.56
N THR A 120 14.19 -7.44 -20.27
CA THR A 120 13.48 -8.46 -19.51
C THR A 120 12.61 -7.80 -18.45
N GLN A 121 11.33 -8.16 -18.42
CA GLN A 121 10.41 -7.69 -17.38
C GLN A 121 10.69 -8.43 -16.07
N VAL A 122 10.76 -7.70 -14.95
CA VAL A 122 11.07 -8.26 -13.61
C VAL A 122 10.15 -7.69 -12.54
N ALA A 123 10.13 -8.28 -11.34
CA ALA A 123 9.32 -7.72 -10.26
C ALA A 123 9.81 -6.32 -9.87
N ALA A 124 8.90 -5.43 -9.50
CA ALA A 124 9.22 -4.04 -9.13
C ALA A 124 10.31 -3.94 -8.04
N ASN A 125 10.25 -4.82 -7.05
CA ASN A 125 11.23 -4.89 -5.96
C ASN A 125 12.61 -5.38 -6.42
N GLU A 126 12.65 -6.32 -7.38
CA GLU A 126 13.90 -6.80 -7.98
C GLU A 126 14.55 -5.70 -8.82
N ARG A 127 13.77 -4.99 -9.65
CA ARG A 127 14.26 -3.84 -10.41
C ARG A 127 14.76 -2.74 -9.49
N SER A 128 14.03 -2.47 -8.41
CA SER A 128 14.44 -1.50 -7.40
C SER A 128 15.80 -1.86 -6.80
N PHE A 129 16.04 -3.15 -6.52
CA PHE A 129 17.34 -3.62 -6.05
C PHE A 129 18.44 -3.53 -7.13
N GLN A 130 18.14 -3.86 -8.38
CA GLN A 130 19.10 -3.70 -9.49
C GLN A 130 19.60 -2.25 -9.62
N ILE A 131 18.71 -1.28 -9.47
CA ILE A 131 19.04 0.15 -9.66
C ILE A 131 19.66 0.75 -8.39
N TRP A 132 19.05 0.54 -7.22
CA TRP A 132 19.38 1.28 -5.99
C TRP A 132 19.96 0.40 -4.88
N GLU A 133 20.14 -0.91 -5.11
CA GLU A 133 20.56 -1.89 -4.09
C GLU A 133 19.63 -1.86 -2.87
N ARG A 134 18.37 -1.50 -3.11
CA ARG A 134 17.36 -1.26 -2.08
C ARG A 134 15.98 -1.69 -2.57
N GLU A 135 15.58 -2.88 -2.14
CA GLU A 135 14.40 -3.62 -2.63
C GLU A 135 13.12 -2.77 -2.64
N LYS A 136 12.85 -2.04 -1.55
CA LYS A 136 11.58 -1.32 -1.37
C LYS A 136 11.65 0.14 -1.79
N PHE A 137 12.78 0.57 -2.36
CA PHE A 137 13.01 1.98 -2.64
C PHE A 137 12.03 2.55 -3.66
N LEU A 138 11.84 1.85 -4.77
CA LEU A 138 10.89 2.23 -5.82
C LEU A 138 9.50 2.46 -5.24
N ASN A 139 8.94 1.45 -4.58
CA ASN A 139 7.55 1.42 -4.16
C ASN A 139 7.23 2.09 -2.82
N ARG A 140 8.20 2.24 -1.90
CA ARG A 140 7.91 2.70 -0.52
C ARG A 140 8.76 3.85 0.01
N GLU A 141 9.92 4.12 -0.58
CA GLU A 141 10.90 5.04 0.04
C GLU A 141 11.23 6.27 -0.81
N GLY A 142 10.58 6.43 -1.97
CA GLY A 142 10.64 7.66 -2.78
C GLY A 142 11.12 7.48 -4.22
N GLY A 143 11.38 6.26 -4.69
CA GLY A 143 11.80 6.03 -6.08
C GLY A 143 10.79 6.53 -7.11
N LYS A 144 9.49 6.28 -6.93
CA LYS A 144 8.42 6.83 -7.80
C LYS A 144 8.47 8.37 -7.89
N ARG A 145 8.74 9.04 -6.76
CA ARG A 145 8.88 10.51 -6.73
C ARG A 145 10.10 10.97 -7.53
N ILE A 146 11.23 10.27 -7.41
CA ILE A 146 12.45 10.61 -8.18
C ILE A 146 12.22 10.39 -9.68
N LEU A 147 11.60 9.27 -10.07
CA LEU A 147 11.24 9.01 -11.46
C LEU A 147 10.36 10.12 -12.04
N LYS A 148 9.32 10.52 -11.29
CA LYS A 148 8.44 11.64 -11.65
C LYS A 148 9.21 12.96 -11.81
N ASN A 149 10.10 13.28 -10.87
CA ASN A 149 10.92 14.49 -10.93
C ASN A 149 11.92 14.48 -12.10
N LEU A 150 12.31 13.29 -12.58
CA LEU A 150 13.17 13.09 -13.75
C LEU A 150 12.40 12.86 -15.05
N ASN A 151 11.07 13.02 -15.02
CA ASN A 151 10.16 12.75 -16.13
C ASN A 151 10.34 11.36 -16.78
N LEU A 152 10.67 10.35 -15.97
CA LEU A 152 10.82 8.96 -16.42
C LEU A 152 9.58 8.15 -15.99
N PRO A 153 8.76 7.63 -16.93
CA PRO A 153 7.61 6.80 -16.58
C PRO A 153 8.04 5.49 -15.91
N GLU A 154 7.25 4.97 -14.97
CA GLU A 154 7.57 3.73 -14.24
C GLU A 154 7.65 2.53 -15.20
N GLU A 155 6.81 2.52 -16.24
CA GLU A 155 6.74 1.51 -17.28
C GLU A 155 8.07 1.40 -18.06
N PHE A 156 8.86 2.47 -18.12
CA PHE A 156 10.20 2.45 -18.72
C PHE A 156 11.12 1.44 -18.04
N LEU A 157 10.90 1.16 -16.75
CA LEU A 157 11.71 0.22 -15.99
C LEU A 157 11.38 -1.26 -16.28
N ASN A 158 10.39 -1.53 -17.14
CA ASN A 158 9.94 -2.87 -17.52
C ASN A 158 9.73 -3.77 -16.28
N ILE A 159 8.73 -3.40 -15.49
CA ILE A 159 8.41 -4.05 -14.21
C ILE A 159 7.00 -4.67 -14.22
N TYR A 160 6.78 -5.65 -13.34
CA TYR A 160 5.45 -6.11 -12.93
C TYR A 160 5.33 -6.09 -11.40
N ASP A 161 4.10 -5.96 -10.90
CA ASP A 161 3.83 -6.05 -9.47
C ASP A 161 3.72 -7.51 -9.03
N THR A 162 4.26 -7.81 -7.85
CA THR A 162 4.14 -9.13 -7.23
C THR A 162 3.09 -9.10 -6.12
N THR A 163 2.27 -10.14 -6.08
CA THR A 163 1.32 -10.39 -5.01
C THR A 163 1.73 -11.65 -4.26
N GLN A 164 1.16 -11.88 -3.08
CA GLN A 164 1.50 -13.09 -2.34
C GLN A 164 1.02 -14.31 -3.13
N PRO A 165 1.86 -15.35 -3.30
CA PRO A 165 1.45 -16.55 -4.01
C PRO A 165 0.28 -17.22 -3.28
N LEU A 166 -0.66 -17.76 -4.05
CA LEU A 166 -1.80 -18.49 -3.51
C LEU A 166 -1.34 -19.81 -2.90
N SER A 167 -1.59 -19.99 -1.60
CA SER A 167 -1.31 -21.25 -0.91
C SER A 167 -2.45 -22.23 -1.14
N TYR A 168 -2.19 -23.30 -1.89
CA TYR A 168 -3.22 -24.27 -2.23
C TYR A 168 -2.64 -25.70 -2.38
N TYR A 169 -3.51 -26.70 -2.29
CA TYR A 169 -3.22 -28.10 -2.58
C TYR A 169 -4.22 -28.61 -3.62
N SER A 170 -3.74 -29.32 -4.63
CA SER A 170 -4.59 -29.92 -5.66
C SER A 170 -4.23 -31.39 -5.85
N TYR A 171 -5.21 -32.26 -5.69
CA TYR A 171 -5.09 -33.70 -5.91
C TYR A 171 -4.96 -34.01 -7.40
N ASN A 172 -5.72 -33.31 -8.25
CA ASN A 172 -5.55 -33.33 -9.70
C ASN A 172 -5.92 -31.97 -10.33
N LYS A 173 -5.36 -31.70 -11.51
CA LYS A 173 -5.50 -30.43 -12.24
C LYS A 173 -6.57 -30.47 -13.34
N ASN A 174 -7.56 -31.36 -13.23
CA ASN A 174 -8.62 -31.48 -14.23
C ASN A 174 -9.60 -30.30 -14.11
N SER A 175 -10.19 -29.89 -15.24
CA SER A 175 -11.24 -28.87 -15.26
C SER A 175 -12.41 -29.35 -16.12
N PRO A 176 -13.67 -29.06 -15.75
CA PRO A 176 -14.10 -28.34 -14.54
C PRO A 176 -13.92 -29.16 -13.25
N GLN A 177 -13.80 -28.47 -12.12
CA GLN A 177 -13.73 -29.08 -10.78
C GLN A 177 -14.35 -28.20 -9.69
N LYS A 178 -14.59 -28.79 -8.52
CA LYS A 178 -14.92 -28.06 -7.29
C LYS A 178 -13.65 -27.67 -6.55
N ILE A 179 -13.53 -26.40 -6.21
CA ILE A 179 -12.39 -25.81 -5.51
C ILE A 179 -12.90 -25.27 -4.18
N LEU A 180 -12.34 -25.75 -3.06
CA LEU A 180 -12.74 -25.31 -1.73
C LEU A 180 -11.74 -24.32 -1.14
N ILE A 181 -12.18 -23.09 -0.90
CA ILE A 181 -11.48 -22.07 -0.13
C ILE A 181 -11.78 -22.29 1.35
N ILE A 182 -10.74 -22.42 2.16
CA ILE A 182 -10.83 -22.67 3.61
C ILE A 182 -10.16 -21.51 4.35
N GLU A 183 -10.91 -20.83 5.22
CA GLU A 183 -10.41 -19.66 5.95
C GLU A 183 -9.28 -20.02 6.93
N ASN A 184 -9.50 -21.04 7.77
CA ASN A 184 -8.62 -21.43 8.86
C ASN A 184 -7.52 -22.40 8.39
N LYS A 185 -6.32 -22.21 8.92
CA LYS A 185 -5.12 -22.96 8.58
C LYS A 185 -5.20 -24.42 9.04
N ASP A 186 -5.69 -24.68 10.25
CA ASP A 186 -5.69 -26.03 10.84
C ASP A 186 -6.75 -26.92 10.18
N THR A 187 -7.92 -26.35 9.84
CA THR A 187 -8.94 -27.00 9.01
C THR A 187 -8.41 -27.32 7.60
N PHE A 188 -7.69 -26.36 6.97
CA PHE A 188 -7.03 -26.59 5.69
C PHE A 188 -6.05 -27.77 5.74
N TYR A 189 -5.19 -27.83 6.76
CA TYR A 189 -4.25 -28.94 6.92
C TYR A 189 -4.94 -30.28 7.16
N SER A 190 -6.02 -30.29 7.94
CA SER A 190 -6.76 -31.51 8.26
C SER A 190 -7.45 -32.09 7.02
N MET A 191 -8.17 -31.26 6.25
CA MET A 191 -8.79 -31.67 4.98
C MET A 191 -7.75 -32.08 3.95
N ARG A 192 -6.63 -31.34 3.85
CA ARG A 192 -5.51 -31.70 2.97
C ARG A 192 -4.95 -33.08 3.31
N LYS A 193 -4.75 -33.38 4.60
CA LYS A 193 -4.24 -34.67 5.06
C LYS A 193 -5.23 -35.80 4.76
N HIS A 194 -6.53 -35.56 4.91
CA HIS A 194 -7.57 -36.50 4.49
C HIS A 194 -7.49 -36.78 2.98
N LEU A 195 -7.49 -35.74 2.13
CA LEU A 195 -7.43 -35.90 0.67
C LEU A 195 -6.18 -36.66 0.20
N ILE A 196 -5.02 -36.39 0.80
CA ILE A 196 -3.77 -37.10 0.47
C ILE A 196 -3.88 -38.59 0.80
N LYS A 197 -4.54 -38.94 1.91
CA LYS A 197 -4.58 -40.32 2.41
C LYS A 197 -5.67 -41.16 1.74
N GLU A 198 -6.89 -40.63 1.69
CA GLU A 198 -8.08 -41.39 1.30
C GLU A 198 -8.48 -41.15 -0.16
N GLY A 199 -8.19 -39.96 -0.71
CA GLY A 199 -8.58 -39.58 -2.09
C GLY A 199 -10.09 -39.50 -2.34
N LYS A 200 -10.92 -39.55 -1.29
CA LYS A 200 -12.38 -39.70 -1.35
C LYS A 200 -13.13 -38.39 -1.04
N GLY A 201 -12.75 -37.29 -1.69
CA GLY A 201 -13.47 -36.02 -1.53
C GLY A 201 -13.48 -35.49 -0.08
N ILE A 202 -14.40 -34.57 0.22
CA ILE A 202 -14.64 -34.02 1.57
C ILE A 202 -16.16 -33.99 1.78
N PHE A 203 -16.68 -34.58 2.87
CA PHE A 203 -18.13 -34.68 3.13
C PHE A 203 -18.93 -35.25 1.94
N ASN A 204 -18.40 -36.32 1.33
CA ASN A 204 -18.93 -36.95 0.11
C ASN A 204 -19.06 -36.01 -1.10
N GLU A 205 -18.34 -34.88 -1.11
CA GLU A 205 -18.20 -33.99 -2.26
C GLU A 205 -16.85 -34.16 -2.93
N GLN A 206 -16.86 -34.27 -4.27
CA GLN A 206 -15.65 -34.39 -5.07
C GLN A 206 -14.93 -33.05 -5.18
N ILE A 207 -14.21 -32.70 -4.12
CA ILE A 207 -13.33 -31.54 -4.05
C ILE A 207 -11.91 -32.00 -4.31
N PHE A 208 -11.30 -31.50 -5.39
CA PHE A 208 -9.94 -31.87 -5.77
C PHE A 208 -8.91 -30.81 -5.44
N THR A 209 -9.33 -29.55 -5.25
CA THR A 209 -8.43 -28.46 -4.91
C THR A 209 -8.89 -27.74 -3.64
N LEU A 210 -7.98 -27.58 -2.70
CA LEU A 210 -8.13 -26.79 -1.47
C LEU A 210 -7.28 -25.54 -1.56
N ILE A 211 -7.85 -24.38 -1.27
CA ILE A 211 -7.13 -23.10 -1.19
C ILE A 211 -7.19 -22.60 0.25
N TYR A 212 -6.06 -22.18 0.81
CA TYR A 212 -6.03 -21.50 2.10
C TYR A 212 -6.37 -20.01 1.93
N GLY A 213 -7.41 -19.55 2.63
CA GLY A 213 -7.92 -18.19 2.55
C GLY A 213 -7.20 -17.20 3.45
N GLY A 214 -6.95 -17.53 4.72
CA GLY A 214 -6.20 -16.66 5.64
C GLY A 214 -6.93 -15.36 6.01
N GLY A 215 -8.25 -15.41 6.16
CA GLY A 215 -9.10 -14.26 6.52
C GLY A 215 -9.16 -13.18 5.44
N LYS A 216 -9.34 -11.90 5.83
CA LYS A 216 -9.51 -10.76 4.90
C LYS A 216 -8.36 -10.52 3.92
N ASN A 217 -7.17 -11.07 4.15
CA ASN A 217 -6.06 -10.98 3.19
C ASN A 217 -6.40 -11.67 1.86
N ILE A 218 -7.34 -12.61 1.88
CA ILE A 218 -7.84 -13.32 0.72
C ILE A 218 -8.30 -12.39 -0.40
N TYR A 219 -8.90 -11.24 -0.07
CA TYR A 219 -9.39 -10.29 -1.07
C TYR A 219 -8.27 -9.74 -1.96
N LYS A 220 -7.09 -9.51 -1.38
CA LYS A 220 -5.95 -9.01 -2.17
C LYS A 220 -5.44 -10.11 -3.10
N THR A 221 -5.21 -11.30 -2.56
CA THR A 221 -4.75 -12.46 -3.33
C THR A 221 -5.70 -12.76 -4.49
N PHE A 222 -7.02 -12.64 -4.26
CA PHE A 222 -8.01 -13.01 -5.26
C PHE A 222 -8.37 -11.93 -6.27
N ARG A 223 -8.11 -10.64 -5.98
CA ARG A 223 -8.13 -9.61 -7.04
C ARG A 223 -7.11 -9.90 -8.14
N ASP A 224 -6.00 -10.52 -7.75
CA ASP A 224 -4.93 -10.92 -8.65
C ASP A 224 -4.99 -12.42 -8.98
N PHE A 225 -6.13 -13.08 -8.73
CA PHE A 225 -6.30 -14.52 -8.96
C PHE A 225 -6.03 -14.90 -10.42
N GLU A 226 -6.59 -14.14 -11.37
CA GLU A 226 -6.37 -14.37 -12.81
C GLU A 226 -4.91 -14.16 -13.23
N LEU A 227 -4.12 -13.40 -12.47
CA LEU A 227 -2.70 -13.15 -12.76
C LEU A 227 -1.78 -14.23 -12.18
N CYS A 228 -2.16 -14.84 -11.06
CA CYS A 228 -1.28 -15.74 -10.31
C CYS A 228 -1.74 -17.21 -10.27
N ALA A 229 -3.00 -17.50 -10.59
CA ALA A 229 -3.52 -18.86 -10.56
C ALA A 229 -3.09 -19.64 -11.81
N GLU A 230 -2.91 -20.95 -11.63
CA GLU A 230 -2.67 -21.83 -12.76
C GLU A 230 -3.90 -21.90 -13.69
N PRO A 231 -3.71 -22.10 -15.01
CA PRO A 231 -4.81 -22.02 -15.99
C PRO A 231 -6.03 -22.89 -15.67
N TYR A 232 -5.83 -24.08 -15.09
CA TYR A 232 -6.92 -25.00 -14.76
C TYR A 232 -7.84 -24.46 -13.63
N LEU A 233 -7.31 -23.64 -12.72
CA LEU A 233 -8.09 -22.96 -11.66
C LEU A 233 -8.96 -21.85 -12.23
N LEU A 234 -8.59 -21.30 -13.38
CA LEU A 234 -9.27 -20.21 -14.07
C LEU A 234 -10.37 -20.69 -15.04
N HIS A 235 -10.62 -22.00 -15.11
CA HIS A 235 -11.70 -22.55 -15.93
C HIS A 235 -13.06 -22.03 -15.44
N ARG A 236 -13.84 -21.40 -16.33
CA ARG A 236 -15.09 -20.69 -16.00
C ARG A 236 -16.14 -21.58 -15.35
N ASP A 237 -16.16 -22.85 -15.74
CA ASP A 237 -17.09 -23.85 -15.20
C ASP A 237 -16.63 -24.48 -13.88
N ASN A 238 -15.50 -24.03 -13.29
CA ASN A 238 -15.15 -24.41 -11.94
C ASN A 238 -16.17 -23.83 -10.94
N GLU A 239 -16.54 -24.64 -9.96
CA GLU A 239 -17.35 -24.20 -8.83
C GLU A 239 -16.43 -23.89 -7.65
N ILE A 240 -16.44 -22.64 -7.21
CA ILE A 240 -15.66 -22.17 -6.06
C ILE A 240 -16.55 -22.25 -4.83
N LEU A 241 -16.11 -23.00 -3.83
CA LEU A 241 -16.79 -23.18 -2.57
C LEU A 241 -16.00 -22.44 -1.47
N TYR A 242 -16.70 -21.86 -0.50
CA TYR A 242 -16.09 -21.18 0.64
C TYR A 242 -16.51 -21.82 1.96
N LEU A 243 -15.55 -22.10 2.82
CA LEU A 243 -15.78 -22.54 4.20
C LEU A 243 -14.93 -21.69 5.14
N GLY A 244 -15.60 -20.96 6.02
CA GLY A 244 -15.01 -20.15 7.09
C GLY A 244 -15.67 -20.44 8.43
N ASP A 245 -15.30 -19.65 9.46
CA ASP A 245 -16.04 -19.66 10.73
C ASP A 245 -17.49 -19.26 10.47
N LEU A 246 -18.44 -19.86 11.19
CA LEU A 246 -19.83 -19.44 11.14
C LEU A 246 -20.07 -18.32 12.15
N ASP A 247 -19.53 -17.14 11.81
CA ASP A 247 -19.69 -15.89 12.52
C ASP A 247 -19.98 -14.74 11.53
N TYR A 248 -20.21 -13.51 12.02
CA TYR A 248 -20.45 -12.37 11.13
C TYR A 248 -19.25 -12.05 10.22
N GLU A 249 -18.02 -12.18 10.71
CA GLU A 249 -16.82 -11.83 9.96
C GLU A 249 -16.55 -12.84 8.84
N GLY A 250 -16.70 -14.14 9.09
CA GLY A 250 -16.60 -15.21 8.10
C GLY A 250 -17.66 -15.08 7.00
N ILE A 251 -18.90 -14.70 7.37
CA ILE A 251 -19.95 -14.40 6.40
C ILE A 251 -19.58 -13.16 5.57
N ILE A 252 -19.08 -12.09 6.19
CA ILE A 252 -18.63 -10.89 5.49
C ILE A 252 -17.47 -11.22 4.53
N ILE A 253 -16.55 -12.12 4.92
CA ILE A 253 -15.45 -12.59 4.06
C ILE A 253 -16.00 -13.28 2.82
N TYR A 254 -16.95 -14.20 3.00
CA TYR A 254 -17.64 -14.84 1.89
C TYR A 254 -18.33 -13.81 0.97
N GLU A 255 -19.12 -12.89 1.53
CA GLU A 255 -19.87 -11.92 0.72
C GLU A 255 -18.95 -10.97 -0.05
N GLY A 256 -17.82 -10.58 0.54
CA GLY A 256 -16.79 -9.82 -0.18
C GLY A 256 -16.14 -10.61 -1.31
N LEU A 257 -15.92 -11.92 -1.14
CA LEU A 257 -15.43 -12.79 -2.20
C LEU A 257 -16.47 -12.95 -3.29
N TYR A 258 -17.75 -13.14 -2.93
CA TYR A 258 -18.86 -13.18 -3.87
C TYR A 258 -18.88 -11.96 -4.78
N GLU A 259 -18.71 -10.76 -4.24
CA GLU A 259 -18.66 -9.52 -5.03
C GLU A 259 -17.46 -9.46 -6.00
N ILE A 260 -16.30 -9.98 -5.59
CA ILE A 260 -15.10 -10.06 -6.46
C ILE A 260 -15.33 -11.07 -7.60
N PHE A 261 -15.98 -12.19 -7.31
CA PHE A 261 -16.04 -13.35 -8.20
C PHE A 261 -17.28 -13.41 -9.09
N LYS A 262 -18.42 -12.84 -8.70
CA LYS A 262 -19.71 -13.03 -9.39
C LYS A 262 -19.74 -12.68 -10.88
N GLY A 263 -18.79 -11.87 -11.35
CA GLY A 263 -18.63 -11.53 -12.78
C GLY A 263 -17.84 -12.57 -13.57
N SER A 264 -17.05 -13.41 -12.89
CA SER A 264 -16.11 -14.33 -13.53
C SER A 264 -16.26 -15.81 -13.19
N PHE A 265 -16.70 -16.14 -11.98
CA PHE A 265 -16.76 -17.52 -11.48
C PHE A 265 -18.03 -17.73 -10.64
N ASN A 266 -18.50 -18.98 -10.57
CA ASN A 266 -19.57 -19.37 -9.67
C ASN A 266 -18.98 -19.64 -8.27
N ILE A 267 -19.23 -18.74 -7.32
CA ILE A 267 -18.82 -18.89 -5.91
C ILE A 267 -20.01 -19.06 -4.98
N LYS A 268 -19.94 -20.08 -4.10
CA LYS A 268 -20.98 -20.41 -3.13
C LYS A 268 -20.39 -20.77 -1.76
N PRO A 269 -21.15 -20.68 -0.66
CA PRO A 269 -20.78 -21.31 0.59
C PRO A 269 -20.69 -22.81 0.37
N PHE A 270 -19.77 -23.48 1.07
CA PHE A 270 -19.72 -24.92 1.10
C PHE A 270 -20.83 -25.46 2.02
N VAL A 271 -22.07 -25.44 1.53
CA VAL A 271 -23.29 -25.72 2.31
C VAL A 271 -23.14 -27.01 3.11
N LYS A 272 -22.69 -28.11 2.50
CA LYS A 272 -22.49 -29.39 3.21
C LYS A 272 -21.52 -29.30 4.40
N GLY A 273 -20.45 -28.51 4.28
CA GLY A 273 -19.51 -28.31 5.38
C GLY A 273 -20.13 -27.52 6.53
N TYR A 274 -20.91 -26.48 6.21
CA TYR A 274 -21.64 -25.69 7.19
C TYR A 274 -22.79 -26.47 7.85
N GLU A 275 -23.55 -27.26 7.09
CA GLU A 275 -24.60 -28.15 7.60
C GLU A 275 -23.99 -29.16 8.59
N PHE A 276 -22.87 -29.80 8.24
CA PHE A 276 -22.17 -30.70 9.17
C PHE A 276 -21.72 -29.99 10.46
N MET A 277 -21.20 -28.76 10.38
CA MET A 277 -20.87 -27.96 11.56
C MET A 277 -22.09 -27.69 12.45
N LEU A 278 -23.24 -27.40 11.84
CA LEU A 278 -24.50 -27.13 12.54
C LEU A 278 -25.06 -28.40 13.19
N ASP A 279 -25.11 -29.50 12.44
CA ASP A 279 -25.61 -30.80 12.90
C ASP A 279 -24.77 -31.28 14.08
N LYS A 280 -23.43 -31.25 13.97
CA LYS A 280 -22.53 -31.63 15.04
C LYS A 280 -22.70 -30.78 16.30
N PHE A 281 -22.88 -29.47 16.14
CA PHE A 281 -23.20 -28.57 17.25
C PHE A 281 -24.50 -28.98 17.97
N ILE A 282 -25.55 -29.29 17.21
CA ILE A 282 -26.87 -29.65 17.74
C ILE A 282 -26.82 -31.03 18.41
N GLU A 283 -26.29 -32.04 17.72
CA GLU A 283 -26.27 -33.44 18.16
C GLU A 283 -25.38 -33.65 19.39
N GLU A 284 -24.21 -33.00 19.43
CA GLU A 284 -23.27 -33.11 20.54
C GLU A 284 -23.55 -32.09 21.66
N ASN A 285 -24.54 -31.19 21.47
CA ASN A 285 -24.91 -30.12 22.40
C ASN A 285 -23.69 -29.28 22.85
N ILE A 286 -22.88 -28.86 21.87
CA ILE A 286 -21.61 -28.17 22.12
C ILE A 286 -21.85 -26.75 22.65
N SER A 287 -21.15 -26.37 23.72
CA SER A 287 -21.18 -24.99 24.22
C SER A 287 -20.39 -24.06 23.30
N LEU A 288 -21.10 -23.27 22.50
CA LEU A 288 -20.47 -22.31 21.58
C LEU A 288 -19.81 -21.13 22.31
N PRO A 289 -18.64 -20.66 21.82
CA PRO A 289 -17.98 -19.46 22.32
C PRO A 289 -18.76 -18.18 21.99
N ASN A 290 -18.50 -17.12 22.76
CA ASN A 290 -19.02 -15.79 22.47
C ASN A 290 -18.18 -15.09 21.39
N THR A 291 -18.82 -14.31 20.53
CA THR A 291 -18.16 -13.43 19.55
C THR A 291 -17.39 -12.31 20.25
N LYS A 292 -16.38 -11.74 19.59
CA LYS A 292 -15.66 -10.55 20.09
C LYS A 292 -16.56 -9.31 20.07
N GLU A 293 -16.36 -8.40 21.02
CA GLU A 293 -17.05 -7.11 21.04
C GLU A 293 -16.70 -6.26 19.80
N GLY A 294 -17.69 -5.55 19.24
CA GLY A 294 -17.49 -4.63 18.13
C GLY A 294 -17.39 -5.26 16.73
N GLN A 295 -17.77 -6.53 16.55
CA GLN A 295 -17.86 -7.14 15.22
C GLN A 295 -18.82 -6.37 14.30
N ASN A 296 -18.44 -6.25 13.02
CA ASN A 296 -19.32 -5.75 12.00
C ASN A 296 -20.44 -6.76 11.76
N ARG A 297 -21.71 -6.34 11.86
CA ARG A 297 -22.90 -7.19 11.70
C ARG A 297 -23.61 -7.00 10.36
N ASN A 298 -23.02 -6.20 9.46
CA ASN A 298 -23.65 -5.83 8.21
C ASN A 298 -23.46 -6.93 7.16
N ILE A 299 -24.35 -7.92 7.17
CA ILE A 299 -24.45 -8.98 6.16
C ILE A 299 -25.59 -8.64 5.19
N SER A 300 -25.37 -8.87 3.89
CA SER A 300 -26.35 -8.62 2.82
C SER A 300 -27.36 -9.76 2.65
N GLY A 301 -27.08 -10.91 3.26
CA GLY A 301 -27.92 -12.10 3.24
C GLY A 301 -27.69 -12.98 2.02
N VAL A 302 -26.66 -12.71 1.21
CA VAL A 302 -26.29 -13.57 0.06
C VAL A 302 -25.87 -14.94 0.55
N PHE A 303 -25.08 -15.00 1.64
CA PHE A 303 -24.70 -16.26 2.27
C PHE A 303 -25.91 -17.11 2.69
N LEU A 304 -26.85 -16.49 3.41
CA LEU A 304 -27.98 -17.19 4.01
C LEU A 304 -28.93 -17.78 2.95
N ARG A 305 -29.00 -17.20 1.75
CA ARG A 305 -29.88 -17.68 0.67
C ARG A 305 -29.54 -19.08 0.15
N GLU A 306 -28.32 -19.55 0.39
CA GLU A 306 -27.86 -20.86 -0.07
C GLU A 306 -28.27 -22.01 0.86
N PHE A 307 -28.80 -21.70 2.05
CA PHE A 307 -29.24 -22.69 3.04
C PHE A 307 -30.74 -22.93 3.00
N THR A 308 -31.22 -24.04 3.56
CA THR A 308 -32.66 -24.26 3.81
C THR A 308 -33.20 -23.33 4.90
N GLN A 309 -34.52 -23.17 4.99
CA GLN A 309 -35.12 -22.32 6.02
C GLN A 309 -34.75 -22.78 7.45
N GLU A 310 -34.72 -24.09 7.66
CA GLU A 310 -34.34 -24.70 8.94
C GLU A 310 -32.92 -24.31 9.36
N TYR A 311 -31.92 -24.52 8.50
CA TYR A 311 -30.54 -24.13 8.81
C TYR A 311 -30.37 -22.62 8.95
N ARG A 312 -31.07 -21.82 8.13
CA ARG A 312 -31.05 -20.34 8.26
C ARG A 312 -31.50 -19.88 9.64
N ASP A 313 -32.56 -20.46 10.17
CA ASP A 313 -33.11 -20.09 11.47
C ASP A 313 -32.11 -20.43 12.59
N VAL A 314 -31.44 -21.59 12.51
CA VAL A 314 -30.37 -21.97 13.44
C VAL A 314 -29.19 -20.99 13.36
N ILE A 315 -28.70 -20.70 12.15
CA ILE A 315 -27.60 -19.75 11.94
C ILE A 315 -27.94 -18.38 12.55
N MET A 316 -29.12 -17.85 12.26
CA MET A 316 -29.55 -16.54 12.77
C MET A 316 -29.71 -16.52 14.30
N ASN A 317 -30.17 -17.62 14.91
CA ASN A 317 -30.26 -17.75 16.36
C ASN A 317 -28.88 -17.72 17.02
N ILE A 318 -27.89 -18.42 16.45
CA ILE A 318 -26.50 -18.41 16.93
C ILE A 318 -25.93 -16.99 16.86
N LEU A 319 -26.05 -16.34 15.69
CA LEU A 319 -25.49 -15.01 15.44
C LEU A 319 -26.14 -13.92 16.31
N SER A 320 -27.47 -13.95 16.47
CA SER A 320 -28.21 -12.98 17.31
C SER A 320 -27.92 -13.17 18.80
N SER A 321 -27.53 -14.37 19.22
CA SER A 321 -27.09 -14.68 20.59
C SER A 321 -25.64 -14.27 20.87
N ASN A 322 -24.97 -13.58 19.94
CA ASN A 322 -23.55 -13.22 20.00
C ASN A 322 -22.62 -14.44 20.20
N LYS A 323 -22.99 -15.57 19.57
CA LYS A 323 -22.18 -16.79 19.53
C LYS A 323 -21.76 -17.09 18.10
N TYR A 324 -20.83 -18.03 17.95
CA TYR A 324 -20.39 -18.49 16.63
C TYR A 324 -19.94 -19.95 16.67
N ILE A 325 -19.90 -20.59 15.48
CA ILE A 325 -19.29 -21.92 15.34
C ILE A 325 -17.91 -21.78 14.70
N PRO A 326 -16.82 -22.02 15.46
CA PRO A 326 -15.46 -22.05 14.91
C PRO A 326 -15.27 -23.23 13.96
N GLN A 327 -14.44 -23.09 12.93
CA GLN A 327 -14.08 -24.20 12.03
C GLN A 327 -13.40 -25.36 12.75
N GLU A 328 -12.79 -25.12 13.93
CA GLU A 328 -12.20 -26.15 14.79
C GLU A 328 -13.21 -27.16 15.35
N ILE A 329 -14.52 -26.94 15.18
CA ILE A 329 -15.52 -28.00 15.41
C ILE A 329 -15.30 -29.20 14.46
N LEU A 330 -14.72 -28.93 13.29
CA LEU A 330 -14.30 -29.92 12.31
C LEU A 330 -12.88 -30.39 12.62
N ASN A 331 -12.66 -31.69 12.57
CA ASN A 331 -11.36 -32.31 12.67
C ASN A 331 -11.19 -33.44 11.65
N ILE A 332 -10.00 -34.02 11.57
CA ILE A 332 -9.66 -35.03 10.56
C ILE A 332 -10.55 -36.28 10.58
N GLY A 333 -11.19 -36.59 11.71
CA GLY A 333 -12.10 -37.73 11.83
C GLY A 333 -13.48 -37.50 11.21
N ASP A 334 -13.81 -36.26 10.84
CA ASP A 334 -15.12 -35.89 10.30
C ASP A 334 -15.19 -36.01 8.77
N PHE A 335 -14.04 -36.09 8.08
CA PHE A 335 -13.94 -35.98 6.61
C PHE A 335 -14.03 -37.31 5.88
#